data_AF-A0A9D1MC58-F1
#
_entry.id   AF-A0A9D1MC58-F1
#
_cell.length_a   1.000
_cell.length_b   1.000
_cell.length_c   1.000
_cell.angle_alpha   90.00
_cell.angle_beta   90.00
_cell.angle_gamma   90.00
#
_symmetry.space_group_name_H-M   'P 1'
#
loop_
_entity.id
_entity.type
_entity.pdbx_description
1 polymer ?
#
loop_
_entity_poly.entity_id
_entity_poly.type
_entity_poly.pdbx_seq_one_letter_code
_entity_poly.pdbx_strand_id
1 'polypeptide(L)'
;MIKNRSNLVNDTSYMTSAYRMGNELLEYEEVLVIQGTNWTASSNTDPLMLVSDIQQGVNDYDEEVDVIHGYKGSEEVWLNCDVDFSCATAGIEKGDTIRIEYSRNGDVKSATKYYDYSERTGTAMDASTLNAGFRAGTVYANDRVGNMILCGYTDGSEFDEVFNLSGVTVLVYDSGARGGTARVGNLGDIRTYQMTQSTEDCSAMVVHTNWMYPITVVIYN
;
A
#
# COMPACT_ATOMS: atom_id res chain seq x y z
N MET A 1 4.22 13.02 -17.96
CA MET A 1 4.61 13.04 -16.53
C MET A 1 6.12 13.28 -16.41
N ILE A 2 6.56 14.25 -15.60
CA ILE A 2 7.98 14.50 -15.30
C ILE A 2 8.36 13.64 -14.09
N LYS A 3 9.45 12.88 -14.19
CA LYS A 3 9.94 11.99 -13.13
C LYS A 3 11.35 12.38 -12.70
N ASN A 4 11.68 12.11 -11.44
CA ASN A 4 13.03 12.31 -10.93
C ASN A 4 13.93 11.15 -11.34
N ARG A 5 15.24 11.40 -11.42
CA ARG A 5 16.24 10.36 -11.69
C ARG A 5 16.14 9.18 -10.71
N SER A 6 15.74 9.43 -9.46
CA SER A 6 15.53 8.41 -8.44
C SER A 6 14.40 7.42 -8.77
N ASN A 7 13.55 7.73 -9.76
CA ASN A 7 12.53 6.81 -10.23
C ASN A 7 13.10 5.77 -11.22
N LEU A 8 14.36 5.89 -11.66
CA LEU A 8 15.00 4.88 -12.51
C LEU A 8 15.52 3.72 -11.66
N VAL A 9 15.26 2.51 -12.15
CA VAL A 9 15.72 1.26 -11.55
C VAL A 9 17.06 0.88 -12.18
N ASN A 10 18.04 0.56 -11.34
CA ASN A 10 19.34 0.07 -11.81
C ASN A 10 19.16 -1.22 -12.63
N ASP A 11 20.05 -1.42 -13.60
CA ASP A 11 20.09 -2.62 -14.46
C ASP A 11 18.83 -2.85 -15.32
N THR A 12 18.00 -1.82 -15.50
CA THR A 12 16.84 -1.84 -16.40
C THR A 12 17.15 -1.12 -17.70
N SER A 13 16.81 -1.74 -18.84
CA SER A 13 16.96 -1.11 -20.15
C SER A 13 15.75 -0.22 -20.47
N TYR A 14 16.00 1.06 -20.71
CA TYR A 14 14.99 2.04 -21.06
C TYR A 14 15.10 2.41 -22.54
N MET A 15 13.98 2.37 -23.28
CA MET A 15 13.93 3.05 -24.57
C MET A 15 13.85 4.54 -24.28
N THR A 16 14.78 5.33 -24.84
CA THR A 16 14.85 6.76 -24.57
C THR A 16 14.96 7.57 -25.84
N SER A 17 14.46 8.79 -25.78
CA SER A 17 14.73 9.84 -26.75
C SER A 17 15.24 11.06 -26.00
N ALA A 18 16.30 11.67 -26.49
CA ALA A 18 16.86 12.88 -25.91
C ALA A 18 16.45 14.09 -26.75
N TYR A 19 16.13 15.20 -26.08
CA TYR A 19 15.71 16.43 -26.71
C TYR A 19 16.50 17.61 -26.16
N ARG A 20 16.76 18.57 -27.04
CA ARG A 20 17.36 19.86 -26.74
C ARG A 20 16.29 20.92 -26.56
N MET A 21 16.41 21.76 -25.55
CA MET A 21 15.50 22.88 -25.35
C MET A 21 16.19 24.19 -25.69
N GLY A 22 15.98 24.67 -26.92
CA GLY A 22 16.47 25.96 -27.39
C GLY A 22 17.43 25.85 -28.57
N ASN A 23 17.89 27.02 -29.03
CA ASN A 23 18.71 27.15 -30.25
C ASN A 23 20.22 27.23 -29.97
N GLU A 24 20.65 27.01 -28.72
CA GLU A 24 22.06 27.06 -28.36
C GLU A 24 22.77 25.73 -28.69
N LEU A 25 24.00 25.84 -29.20
CA LEU A 25 24.86 24.69 -29.47
C LEU A 25 25.51 24.23 -28.16
N LEU A 26 24.76 23.48 -27.36
CA LEU A 26 25.29 22.77 -26.19
C LEU A 26 25.86 21.40 -26.59
N GLU A 27 26.88 20.94 -25.88
CA GLU A 27 27.53 19.61 -26.05
C GLU A 27 26.75 18.47 -25.37
N TYR A 28 25.63 18.78 -24.70
CA TYR A 28 24.79 17.80 -24.01
C TYR A 28 23.31 18.05 -24.30
N GLU A 29 22.52 16.98 -24.25
CA GLU A 29 21.06 17.03 -24.36
C GLU A 29 20.45 17.31 -22.97
N GLU A 30 19.42 18.17 -22.91
CA GLU A 30 18.89 18.69 -21.65
C GLU A 30 17.73 17.87 -21.10
N VAL A 31 16.97 17.21 -21.98
CA VAL A 31 15.78 16.44 -21.60
C VAL A 31 15.92 15.00 -22.08
N LEU A 32 15.78 14.05 -21.16
CA LEU A 32 15.66 12.64 -21.44
C LEU A 32 14.20 12.20 -21.32
N VAL A 33 13.60 11.72 -22.40
CA VAL A 33 12.25 11.15 -22.42
C VAL A 33 12.36 9.64 -22.48
N ILE A 34 11.74 8.95 -21.53
CA ILE A 34 11.67 7.49 -21.48
C ILE A 34 10.39 7.05 -22.17
N GLN A 35 10.52 6.21 -23.20
CA GLN A 35 9.44 5.72 -24.05
C GLN A 35 9.16 4.25 -23.74
N GLY A 36 7.89 3.84 -23.82
CA GLY A 36 7.52 2.42 -23.76
C GLY A 36 7.72 1.70 -22.42
N THR A 37 8.26 2.38 -21.39
CA THR A 37 8.29 1.83 -20.03
C THR A 37 6.90 1.85 -19.43
N ASN A 38 6.40 0.67 -19.07
CA ASN A 38 5.17 0.56 -18.33
C ASN A 38 5.43 0.87 -16.84
N TRP A 39 5.35 2.14 -16.48
CA TRP A 39 5.41 2.60 -15.09
C TRP A 39 4.21 2.14 -14.24
N THR A 40 3.23 1.48 -14.85
CA THR A 40 1.88 1.27 -14.31
C THR A 40 1.58 -0.21 -13.96
N ALA A 41 2.54 -1.13 -14.16
CA ALA A 41 2.40 -2.49 -13.67
C ALA A 41 2.65 -2.52 -12.17
N SER A 42 1.62 -2.85 -11.37
CA SER A 42 1.80 -3.01 -9.93
C SER A 42 2.80 -4.13 -9.65
N SER A 43 3.94 -3.78 -9.07
CA SER A 43 4.96 -4.78 -8.76
C SER A 43 4.57 -5.55 -7.50
N ASN A 44 5.10 -6.76 -7.33
CA ASN A 44 4.95 -7.51 -6.07
C ASN A 44 5.57 -6.79 -4.86
N THR A 45 6.39 -5.77 -5.12
CA THR A 45 7.01 -4.91 -4.12
C THR A 45 6.27 -3.61 -3.86
N ASP A 46 5.24 -3.29 -4.64
CA ASP A 46 4.47 -2.06 -4.45
C ASP A 46 3.67 -2.18 -3.15
N PRO A 47 3.86 -1.25 -2.19
CA PRO A 47 3.12 -1.25 -0.95
C PRO A 47 1.61 -1.25 -1.19
N LEU A 48 0.89 -2.03 -0.38
CA LEU A 48 -0.55 -1.86 -0.23
C LEU A 48 -0.87 -0.43 0.22
N MET A 49 -2.06 0.02 -0.15
CA MET A 49 -2.57 1.32 0.24
C MET A 49 -3.56 1.18 1.39
N LEU A 50 -3.38 1.97 2.45
CA LEU A 50 -4.41 2.22 3.45
C LEU A 50 -5.24 3.42 3.02
N VAL A 51 -6.53 3.24 2.79
CA VAL A 51 -7.45 4.30 2.36
C VAL A 51 -7.78 5.21 3.55
N SER A 52 -7.52 6.50 3.41
CA SER A 52 -7.82 7.51 4.43
C SER A 52 -9.11 8.28 4.14
N ASP A 53 -9.45 8.46 2.86
CA ASP A 53 -10.66 9.15 2.41
C ASP A 53 -10.92 8.87 0.91
N ILE A 54 -12.16 9.10 0.47
CA ILE A 54 -12.55 9.05 -0.95
C ILE A 54 -13.43 10.25 -1.24
N GLN A 55 -13.07 11.01 -2.28
CA GLN A 55 -13.82 12.21 -2.71
C GLN A 55 -14.01 12.22 -4.23
N GLN A 56 -14.88 13.11 -4.72
CA GLN A 56 -14.95 13.42 -6.15
C GLN A 56 -13.87 14.43 -6.53
N GLY A 57 -13.33 14.28 -7.74
CA GLY A 57 -12.37 15.20 -8.33
C GLY A 57 -12.46 15.22 -9.84
N VAL A 58 -11.49 15.89 -10.47
CA VAL A 58 -11.38 15.94 -11.93
C VAL A 58 -10.00 15.43 -12.32
N ASN A 59 -9.95 14.48 -13.26
CA ASN A 59 -8.69 13.90 -13.75
C ASN A 59 -8.02 14.80 -14.81
N ASP A 60 -6.85 14.38 -15.31
CA ASP A 60 -6.09 15.12 -16.34
C ASP A 60 -6.81 15.21 -17.71
N TYR A 61 -7.95 14.53 -17.87
CA TYR A 61 -8.78 14.49 -19.07
C TYR A 61 -10.09 15.30 -18.93
N ASP A 62 -10.22 16.12 -17.87
CA ASP A 62 -11.42 16.91 -17.54
C ASP A 62 -12.67 16.04 -17.24
N GLU A 63 -12.48 14.81 -16.76
CA GLU A 63 -13.57 13.90 -16.37
C GLU A 63 -13.77 13.90 -14.85
N GLU A 64 -15.03 13.90 -14.40
CA GLU A 64 -15.38 13.74 -12.98
C GLU A 64 -15.18 12.28 -12.56
N VAL A 65 -14.32 12.05 -11.58
CA VAL A 65 -13.90 10.71 -11.13
C VAL A 65 -13.76 10.65 -9.60
N ASP A 66 -13.79 9.43 -9.07
CA ASP A 66 -13.36 9.19 -7.68
C ASP A 66 -11.86 9.49 -7.52
N VAL A 67 -11.48 10.07 -6.39
CA VAL A 67 -10.09 10.29 -5.98
C VAL A 67 -9.87 9.60 -4.65
N ILE A 68 -9.00 8.58 -4.67
CA ILE A 68 -8.63 7.82 -3.47
C ILE A 68 -7.48 8.54 -2.78
N HIS A 69 -7.71 8.91 -1.53
CA HIS A 69 -6.69 9.45 -0.65
C HIS A 69 -6.24 8.40 0.36
N GLY A 70 -4.95 8.36 0.68
CA GLY A 70 -4.43 7.38 1.62
C GLY A 70 -2.91 7.31 1.65
N TYR A 71 -2.40 6.22 2.21
CA TYR A 71 -0.97 6.00 2.39
C TYR A 71 -0.51 4.77 1.63
N LYS A 72 0.53 4.92 0.79
CA LYS A 72 1.27 3.81 0.17
C LYS A 72 2.68 3.81 0.73
N GLY A 73 3.00 2.82 1.56
CA GLY A 73 4.22 2.89 2.37
C GLY A 73 4.14 4.11 3.30
N SER A 74 5.20 4.90 3.41
CA SER A 74 5.19 6.12 4.24
C SER A 74 4.68 7.37 3.51
N GLU A 75 4.31 7.26 2.24
CA GLU A 75 3.91 8.40 1.41
C GLU A 75 2.38 8.56 1.39
N GLU A 76 1.93 9.78 1.64
CA GLU A 76 0.54 10.18 1.43
C GLU A 76 0.32 10.43 -0.08
N VAL A 77 -0.74 9.84 -0.64
CA VAL A 77 -1.01 9.85 -2.08
C VAL A 77 -2.46 10.16 -2.38
N TRP A 78 -2.67 10.90 -3.46
CA TRP A 78 -3.97 11.19 -4.06
C TRP A 78 -3.99 10.58 -5.45
N LEU A 79 -4.89 9.63 -5.67
CA LEU A 79 -4.93 8.85 -6.90
C LEU A 79 -6.29 9.02 -7.57
N ASN A 80 -6.28 9.60 -8.75
CA ASN A 80 -7.47 9.68 -9.59
C ASN A 80 -7.82 8.29 -10.09
N CYS A 81 -9.11 7.96 -10.08
CA CYS A 81 -9.64 6.79 -10.73
C CYS A 81 -9.81 7.00 -12.23
N ASP A 82 -9.75 5.90 -12.96
CA ASP A 82 -10.21 5.85 -14.35
C ASP A 82 -11.73 6.11 -14.36
N VAL A 83 -12.26 6.76 -15.41
CA VAL A 83 -13.68 7.12 -15.50
C VAL A 83 -14.61 5.90 -15.46
N ASP A 84 -14.09 4.75 -15.90
CA ASP A 84 -14.79 3.47 -15.86
C ASP A 84 -14.72 2.75 -14.50
N PHE A 85 -13.97 3.29 -13.53
CA PHE A 85 -13.79 2.71 -12.21
C PHE A 85 -14.42 3.57 -11.11
N SER A 86 -15.37 2.98 -10.37
CA SER A 86 -15.99 3.60 -9.20
C SER A 86 -15.65 2.82 -7.93
N CYS A 87 -15.11 3.53 -6.93
CA CYS A 87 -14.82 3.01 -5.60
C CYS A 87 -16.09 2.51 -4.92
N ALA A 88 -17.19 3.26 -5.03
CA ALA A 88 -18.48 2.87 -4.46
C ALA A 88 -18.99 1.54 -5.05
N THR A 89 -18.86 1.35 -6.37
CA THR A 89 -19.25 0.08 -7.03
C THR A 89 -18.32 -1.07 -6.67
N ALA A 90 -17.03 -0.78 -6.46
CA ALA A 90 -16.05 -1.74 -5.97
C ALA A 90 -16.15 -2.02 -4.46
N GLY A 91 -17.04 -1.30 -3.75
CA GLY A 91 -17.20 -1.39 -2.30
C GLY A 91 -15.96 -0.94 -1.53
N ILE A 92 -15.14 -0.04 -2.07
CA ILE A 92 -13.95 0.46 -1.41
C ILE A 92 -14.33 1.66 -0.56
N GLU A 93 -13.96 1.61 0.71
CA GLU A 93 -14.28 2.64 1.68
C GLU A 93 -13.04 3.07 2.48
N LYS A 94 -13.23 4.14 3.23
CA LYS A 94 -12.24 4.62 4.19
C LYS A 94 -11.90 3.53 5.22
N GLY A 95 -10.61 3.33 5.44
CA GLY A 95 -10.07 2.31 6.34
C GLY A 95 -9.69 1.01 5.65
N ASP A 96 -10.13 0.77 4.42
CA ASP A 96 -9.76 -0.45 3.71
C ASP A 96 -8.26 -0.50 3.39
N THR A 97 -7.69 -1.70 3.40
CA THR A 97 -6.37 -1.95 2.81
C THR A 97 -6.56 -2.55 1.42
N ILE A 98 -6.05 -1.87 0.40
CA ILE A 98 -6.24 -2.22 -1.01
C ILE A 98 -4.92 -2.34 -1.76
N ARG A 99 -4.91 -3.17 -2.81
CA ARG A 99 -3.88 -3.14 -3.86
C ARG A 99 -4.48 -2.49 -5.09
N ILE A 100 -3.73 -1.58 -5.68
CA ILE A 100 -4.18 -0.80 -6.84
C ILE A 100 -3.54 -1.34 -8.12
N GLU A 101 -4.34 -1.41 -9.19
CA GLU A 101 -3.85 -1.56 -10.55
C GLU A 101 -4.12 -0.28 -11.34
N TYR A 102 -3.13 0.16 -12.09
CA TYR A 102 -3.19 1.40 -12.83
C TYR A 102 -3.53 1.15 -14.31
N SER A 103 -4.26 2.09 -14.91
CA SER A 103 -4.43 2.19 -16.36
C SER A 103 -3.11 2.63 -17.01
N ARG A 104 -3.03 2.59 -18.33
CA ARG A 104 -1.85 3.09 -19.07
C ARG A 104 -1.59 4.58 -18.84
N ASN A 105 -2.62 5.32 -18.44
CA ASN A 105 -2.54 6.77 -18.20
C ASN A 105 -2.05 7.08 -16.78
N GLY A 106 -2.00 6.09 -15.88
CA GLY A 106 -1.58 6.24 -14.50
C GLY A 106 -2.73 6.41 -13.51
N ASP A 107 -3.99 6.38 -13.97
CA ASP A 107 -5.19 6.41 -13.14
C ASP A 107 -5.52 5.03 -12.56
N VAL A 108 -6.28 4.97 -11.47
CA VAL A 108 -6.69 3.71 -10.83
C VAL A 108 -7.75 3.02 -11.70
N LYS A 109 -7.37 1.90 -12.31
CA LYS A 109 -8.28 1.10 -13.14
C LYS A 109 -9.04 0.06 -12.32
N SER A 110 -8.39 -0.50 -11.32
CA SER A 110 -8.98 -1.50 -10.43
C SER A 110 -8.31 -1.44 -9.06
N ALA A 111 -9.01 -1.93 -8.04
CA ALA A 111 -8.41 -2.16 -6.75
C ALA A 111 -8.94 -3.45 -6.12
N THR A 112 -8.03 -4.23 -5.54
CA THR A 112 -8.34 -5.47 -4.83
C THR A 112 -8.25 -5.22 -3.33
N LYS A 113 -9.32 -5.54 -2.61
CA LYS A 113 -9.37 -5.39 -1.15
C LYS A 113 -8.66 -6.57 -0.47
N TYR A 114 -7.74 -6.26 0.45
CA TYR A 114 -7.10 -7.25 1.33
C TYR A 114 -7.71 -7.25 2.72
N TYR A 115 -8.26 -6.11 3.14
CA TYR A 115 -8.99 -5.99 4.39
C TYR A 115 -10.12 -4.97 4.24
N ASP A 116 -11.31 -5.42 4.62
CA ASP A 116 -12.52 -4.62 4.78
C ASP A 116 -12.62 -4.15 6.22
N TYR A 117 -12.45 -2.84 6.39
CA TYR A 117 -12.50 -2.26 7.71
C TYR A 117 -13.94 -2.19 8.27
N SER A 118 -14.93 -1.96 7.42
CA SER A 118 -16.33 -1.84 7.81
C SER A 118 -16.89 -3.16 8.34
N GLU A 119 -16.52 -4.27 7.70
CA GLU A 119 -16.93 -5.62 8.07
C GLU A 119 -15.95 -6.30 9.03
N ARG A 120 -14.76 -5.72 9.23
CA ARG A 120 -13.64 -6.31 9.99
C ARG A 120 -13.22 -7.68 9.45
N THR A 121 -13.23 -7.84 8.12
CA THR A 121 -12.88 -9.08 7.43
C THR A 121 -11.67 -8.87 6.52
N GLY A 122 -10.92 -9.93 6.24
CA GLY A 122 -9.82 -9.85 5.28
C GLY A 122 -9.35 -11.22 4.83
N THR A 123 -8.39 -11.24 3.91
CA THR A 123 -7.82 -12.51 3.43
C THR A 123 -6.92 -13.08 4.51
N ALA A 124 -7.33 -14.15 5.18
CA ALA A 124 -6.50 -14.81 6.19
C ALA A 124 -5.15 -15.22 5.59
N MET A 125 -4.08 -15.06 6.36
CA MET A 125 -2.79 -15.56 5.93
C MET A 125 -2.73 -17.10 6.00
N ASP A 126 -1.97 -17.70 5.10
CA ASP A 126 -1.83 -19.14 5.00
C ASP A 126 -0.35 -19.54 4.93
N ALA A 127 0.05 -20.56 5.69
CA ALA A 127 1.39 -21.12 5.71
C ALA A 127 1.77 -21.79 4.37
N SER A 128 0.80 -22.24 3.57
CA SER A 128 1.09 -22.90 2.29
C SER A 128 1.81 -21.99 1.27
N THR A 129 1.74 -20.67 1.48
CA THR A 129 2.29 -19.65 0.59
C THR A 129 3.46 -18.87 1.20
N LEU A 130 4.09 -19.37 2.26
CA LEU A 130 5.17 -18.66 2.99
C LEU A 130 6.24 -18.08 2.04
N ASN A 131 6.72 -18.86 1.07
CA ASN A 131 7.76 -18.43 0.13
C ASN A 131 7.21 -17.80 -1.18
N ALA A 132 6.01 -17.24 -1.16
CA ALA A 132 5.47 -16.56 -2.33
C ALA A 132 6.18 -15.21 -2.57
N GLY A 133 6.37 -14.85 -3.83
CA GLY A 133 6.93 -13.54 -4.21
C GLY A 133 6.01 -12.37 -3.85
N PHE A 134 4.71 -12.60 -3.70
CA PHE A 134 3.80 -11.64 -3.07
C PHE A 134 2.87 -12.41 -2.16
N ARG A 135 2.78 -11.99 -0.91
CA ARG A 135 1.80 -12.49 0.05
C ARG A 135 1.30 -11.33 0.88
N ALA A 136 -0.01 -11.15 0.90
CA ALA A 136 -0.68 -10.17 1.74
C ALA A 136 -1.87 -10.82 2.39
N GLY A 137 -2.02 -10.62 3.69
CA GLY A 137 -3.13 -11.19 4.43
C GLY A 137 -3.25 -10.62 5.83
N THR A 138 -4.37 -10.91 6.45
CA THR A 138 -4.71 -10.53 7.81
C THR A 138 -4.10 -11.51 8.80
N VAL A 139 -3.52 -10.96 9.86
CA VAL A 139 -3.03 -11.67 11.05
C VAL A 139 -3.37 -10.87 12.29
N TYR A 140 -3.22 -11.48 13.46
CA TYR A 140 -3.57 -10.88 14.74
C TYR A 140 -2.36 -10.87 15.65
N ALA A 141 -2.08 -9.73 16.28
CA ALA A 141 -0.89 -9.54 17.09
C ALA A 141 -0.96 -10.35 18.40
N ASN A 142 -0.09 -11.36 18.55
CA ASN A 142 -0.01 -12.20 19.75
C ASN A 142 0.94 -11.61 20.79
N ASP A 143 2.22 -11.42 20.44
CA ASP A 143 3.27 -10.91 21.32
C ASP A 143 4.34 -10.14 20.53
N ARG A 144 5.14 -9.32 21.21
CA ARG A 144 6.21 -8.53 20.60
C ARG A 144 7.51 -8.63 21.38
N VAL A 145 8.58 -9.04 20.68
CA VAL A 145 9.95 -9.11 21.23
C VAL A 145 10.88 -8.22 20.39
N GLY A 146 11.12 -7.00 20.88
CA GLY A 146 11.90 -6.01 20.15
C GLY A 146 11.21 -5.59 18.85
N ASN A 147 11.85 -5.86 17.71
CA ASN A 147 11.31 -5.62 16.37
C ASN A 147 10.56 -6.83 15.79
N MET A 148 10.54 -7.96 16.50
CA MET A 148 9.79 -9.15 16.07
C MET A 148 8.37 -9.06 16.61
N ILE A 149 7.39 -9.31 15.74
CA ILE A 149 6.00 -9.50 16.10
C ILE A 149 5.63 -10.97 15.86
N LEU A 150 5.04 -11.60 16.88
CA LEU A 150 4.44 -12.93 16.80
C LEU A 150 2.96 -12.71 16.46
N CYS A 151 2.46 -13.43 15.46
CA CYS A 151 1.10 -13.26 14.98
C CYS A 151 0.40 -14.59 14.78
N GLY A 152 -0.88 -14.66 15.13
CA GLY A 152 -1.77 -15.76 14.75
C GLY A 152 -2.54 -15.42 13.47
N TYR A 153 -2.92 -16.42 12.69
CA TYR A 153 -3.68 -16.25 11.45
C TYR A 153 -5.18 -16.11 11.70
N THR A 154 -5.69 -16.70 12.79
CA THR A 154 -7.13 -16.72 13.12
C THR A 154 -7.48 -15.73 14.23
N ASP A 155 -6.66 -15.66 15.28
CA ASP A 155 -6.79 -14.70 16.36
C ASP A 155 -5.43 -14.48 17.06
N GLY A 156 -5.38 -13.60 18.05
CA GLY A 156 -4.15 -13.24 18.76
C GLY A 156 -3.78 -14.17 19.93
N SER A 157 -4.59 -15.18 20.29
CA SER A 157 -4.36 -16.00 21.49
C SER A 157 -3.19 -16.97 21.34
N GLU A 158 -2.96 -17.45 20.12
CA GLU A 158 -1.81 -18.26 19.73
C GLU A 158 -1.02 -17.55 18.61
N PHE A 159 0.17 -18.05 18.28
CA PHE A 159 0.97 -17.51 17.17
C PHE A 159 1.32 -18.60 16.15
N ASP A 160 1.27 -18.24 14.88
CA ASP A 160 1.56 -19.08 13.72
C ASP A 160 2.83 -18.64 13.00
N GLU A 161 3.08 -17.32 12.92
CA GLU A 161 4.20 -16.76 12.17
C GLU A 161 4.86 -15.59 12.92
N VAL A 162 6.15 -15.38 12.64
CA VAL A 162 6.94 -14.32 13.23
C VAL A 162 7.46 -13.40 12.13
N PHE A 163 7.16 -12.12 12.23
CA PHE A 163 7.65 -11.10 11.30
C PHE A 163 8.68 -10.20 11.97
N ASN A 164 9.79 -9.95 11.28
CA ASN A 164 10.74 -8.92 11.67
C ASN A 164 10.33 -7.59 11.02
N LEU A 165 9.88 -6.64 11.84
CA LEU A 165 9.39 -5.34 11.39
C LEU A 165 10.47 -4.25 11.41
N SER A 166 11.74 -4.62 11.50
CA SER A 166 12.85 -3.68 11.47
C SER A 166 12.93 -2.96 10.13
N GLY A 167 12.75 -1.63 10.14
CA GLY A 167 12.78 -0.81 8.93
C GLY A 167 11.54 -0.96 8.03
N VAL A 168 10.50 -1.64 8.52
CA VAL A 168 9.24 -1.86 7.80
C VAL A 168 8.31 -0.68 8.05
N THR A 169 7.63 -0.22 7.00
CA THR A 169 6.61 0.83 7.14
C THR A 169 5.44 0.30 7.94
N VAL A 170 5.08 1.02 9.00
CA VAL A 170 3.89 0.78 9.80
C VAL A 170 2.85 1.86 9.50
N LEU A 171 1.68 1.44 9.05
CA LEU A 171 0.49 2.26 8.90
C LEU A 171 -0.51 1.89 9.99
N VAL A 172 -1.28 2.87 10.45
CA VAL A 172 -2.27 2.68 11.50
C VAL A 172 -3.59 3.28 11.04
N TYR A 173 -4.64 2.49 11.17
CA TYR A 173 -6.01 2.98 11.13
C TYR A 173 -6.62 2.82 12.53
N ASP A 174 -6.75 3.95 13.24
CA ASP A 174 -7.31 4.02 14.59
C ASP A 174 -8.72 4.59 14.53
N SER A 175 -9.69 3.75 14.89
CA SER A 175 -11.11 4.07 14.87
C SER A 175 -11.60 4.85 16.10
N GLY A 176 -10.86 4.77 17.21
CA GLY A 176 -11.17 5.46 18.46
C GLY A 176 -10.77 6.95 18.45
N ALA A 177 -9.85 7.33 17.57
CA ALA A 177 -9.58 8.73 17.26
C ALA A 177 -10.77 9.33 16.50
N ARG A 178 -11.28 10.49 16.93
CA ARG A 178 -12.42 11.17 16.28
C ARG A 178 -12.22 11.23 14.76
N GLY A 179 -13.00 10.44 14.04
CA GLY A 179 -13.03 10.44 12.58
C GLY A 179 -12.22 9.35 11.88
N GLY A 180 -11.59 8.39 12.57
CA GLY A 180 -10.83 7.31 11.94
C GLY A 180 -9.61 7.83 11.17
N THR A 181 -8.46 8.00 11.82
CA THR A 181 -7.30 8.62 11.16
C THR A 181 -6.31 7.57 10.69
N ALA A 182 -6.30 7.31 9.38
CA ALA A 182 -5.16 6.67 8.73
C ALA A 182 -3.91 7.54 8.94
N ARG A 183 -2.79 6.93 9.33
CA ARG A 183 -1.51 7.63 9.52
C ARG A 183 -0.32 6.69 9.38
N VAL A 184 0.86 7.26 9.15
CA VAL A 184 2.12 6.58 9.43
C VAL A 184 2.29 6.42 10.93
N GLY A 185 2.55 5.21 11.38
CA GLY A 185 2.72 4.84 12.78
C GLY A 185 4.06 4.20 13.07
N ASN A 186 4.11 3.47 14.18
CA ASN A 186 5.29 2.75 14.64
C ASN A 186 4.90 1.48 15.41
N LEU A 187 5.89 0.68 15.78
CA LEU A 187 5.67 -0.59 16.49
C LEU A 187 4.98 -0.44 17.85
N GLY A 188 5.02 0.74 18.46
CA GLY A 188 4.30 1.04 19.71
C GLY A 188 2.80 1.16 19.53
N ASP A 189 2.31 1.28 18.30
CA ASP A 189 0.87 1.30 17.99
C ASP A 189 0.24 -0.10 17.99
N ILE A 190 1.05 -1.17 18.01
CA ILE A 190 0.56 -2.56 18.04
C ILE A 190 0.07 -2.90 19.46
N ARG A 191 -1.21 -3.26 19.59
CA ARG A 191 -1.78 -3.84 20.79
C ARG A 191 -1.71 -5.36 20.68
N THR A 192 -0.81 -6.00 21.43
CA THR A 192 -0.69 -7.46 21.38
C THR A 192 -1.68 -8.13 22.33
N TYR A 193 -2.05 -9.38 22.03
CA TYR A 193 -2.84 -10.19 22.95
C TYR A 193 -2.18 -10.33 24.32
N GLN A 194 -0.85 -10.49 24.39
CA GLN A 194 -0.15 -10.55 25.68
C GLN A 194 -0.30 -9.24 26.50
N MET A 195 -0.50 -8.09 25.84
CA MET A 195 -0.76 -6.81 26.51
C MET A 195 -2.22 -6.64 26.92
N THR A 196 -3.17 -7.03 26.07
CA THR A 196 -4.60 -6.78 26.27
C THR A 196 -5.32 -7.92 26.99
N GLN A 197 -4.78 -9.14 26.92
CA GLN A 197 -5.41 -10.40 27.33
C GLN A 197 -6.80 -10.62 26.67
N SER A 198 -6.98 -10.09 25.46
CA SER A 198 -8.26 -10.05 24.74
C SER A 198 -8.02 -10.15 23.24
N THR A 199 -8.69 -11.10 22.59
CA THR A 199 -8.64 -11.29 21.12
C THR A 199 -9.39 -10.19 20.37
N GLU A 200 -10.34 -9.53 21.03
CA GLU A 200 -11.11 -8.41 20.45
C GLU A 200 -10.33 -7.09 20.51
N ASP A 201 -9.49 -6.91 21.54
CA ASP A 201 -8.74 -5.67 21.76
C ASP A 201 -7.32 -5.70 21.18
N CYS A 202 -6.81 -6.89 20.85
CA CYS A 202 -5.53 -7.01 20.15
C CYS A 202 -5.66 -6.56 18.70
N SER A 203 -4.59 -5.99 18.14
CA SER A 203 -4.60 -5.44 16.80
C SER A 203 -4.76 -6.54 15.75
N ALA A 204 -5.74 -6.38 14.87
CA ALA A 204 -5.69 -6.99 13.55
C ALA A 204 -4.66 -6.24 12.70
N MET A 205 -3.93 -6.96 11.86
CA MET A 205 -2.92 -6.39 10.99
C MET A 205 -2.99 -6.99 9.61
N VAL A 206 -2.81 -6.17 8.58
CA VAL A 206 -2.52 -6.65 7.22
C VAL A 206 -1.02 -6.58 7.01
N VAL A 207 -0.40 -7.72 6.76
CA VAL A 207 1.04 -7.81 6.48
C VAL A 207 1.22 -8.12 5.01
N HIS A 208 1.95 -7.25 4.30
CA HIS A 208 2.41 -7.48 2.93
C HIS A 208 3.88 -7.89 2.98
N THR A 209 4.18 -9.04 2.37
CA THR A 209 5.52 -9.61 2.25
C THR A 209 5.91 -9.87 0.79
N ASN A 210 7.21 -9.85 0.53
CA ASN A 210 7.84 -10.34 -0.70
C ASN A 210 8.94 -11.32 -0.31
N TRP A 211 8.83 -12.58 -0.72
CA TRP A 211 9.74 -13.66 -0.32
C TRP A 211 9.96 -13.70 1.20
N MET A 212 8.85 -13.70 1.97
CA MET A 212 8.81 -13.67 3.44
C MET A 212 9.26 -12.36 4.11
N TYR A 213 9.86 -11.42 3.39
CA TYR A 213 10.27 -10.13 3.96
C TYR A 213 9.08 -9.17 4.01
N PRO A 214 8.67 -8.69 5.18
CA PRO A 214 7.62 -7.69 5.29
C PRO A 214 8.05 -6.38 4.62
N ILE A 215 7.16 -5.81 3.81
CA ILE A 215 7.34 -4.53 3.11
C ILE A 215 6.52 -3.44 3.81
N THR A 216 5.28 -3.76 4.17
CA THR A 216 4.37 -2.83 4.83
C THR A 216 3.44 -3.61 5.76
N VAL A 217 3.15 -3.01 6.90
CA VAL A 217 2.16 -3.51 7.85
C VAL A 217 1.13 -2.42 8.08
N VAL A 218 -0.14 -2.78 7.99
CA VAL A 218 -1.27 -1.91 8.37
C VAL A 218 -1.87 -2.46 9.66
N ILE A 219 -1.98 -1.62 10.69
CA ILE A 219 -2.50 -1.96 12.02
C ILE A 219 -3.91 -1.38 12.15
N TYR A 220 -4.84 -2.19 12.65
CA TYR A 220 -6.21 -1.82 12.94
C TYR A 220 -6.48 -1.86 14.45
N ASN A 221 -6.93 -0.73 15.00
CA ASN A 221 -7.12 -0.49 16.43
C ASN A 221 -8.48 0.12 16.80
#